data_AF-A0A847M7G4-F1
#
_entry.id   AF-A0A847M7G4-F1
#
_cell.length_a   1.000
_cell.length_b   1.000
_cell.length_c   1.000
_cell.angle_alpha   90.00
_cell.angle_beta   90.00
_cell.angle_gamma   90.00
#
_symmetry.space_group_name_H-M   'P 1'
#
loop_
_entity.id
_entity.type
_entity.pdbx_description
1 polymer ?
#
loop_
_entity_poly.entity_id
_entity_poly.type
_entity_poly.pdbx_seq_one_letter_code
_entity_poly.pdbx_strand_id
1 'polypeptide(L)'
;MRRGFTLIELLVVIAIIAILAAILFPVFARAREKARQSTCLSNVKQISLGLVMYMQDYDDSLPQTYYYRGGSTPLITWTLFSYPYVMNWQLYSCPSAGRSSSTYSANHTPPTTPSAKLDYGLNAHLASPYHGQAYSLAQVKYPAQTILIADCGRAEETTTYNGSNSWELYRTFHVSRFIPARHNGGGNMGFLDGHAKWYTLQETTGNDGVDFEWTIAPTPESHDIYFLRDGSG
;
A
#
# COMPACT_ATOMS: atom_id res chain seq x y z
N MET A 1 28.21 56.31 -18.87
CA MET A 1 28.85 55.59 -17.75
C MET A 1 28.05 54.34 -17.44
N ARG A 2 28.62 53.14 -17.59
CA ARG A 2 27.97 51.91 -17.09
C ARG A 2 28.31 51.75 -15.62
N ARG A 3 27.31 51.75 -14.73
CA ARG A 3 27.50 51.37 -13.32
C ARG A 3 27.78 49.86 -13.29
N GLY A 4 28.96 49.48 -12.77
CA GLY A 4 29.30 48.08 -12.54
C GLY A 4 28.66 47.58 -11.25
N PHE A 5 28.20 46.34 -11.24
CA PHE A 5 27.73 45.65 -10.03
C PHE A 5 28.89 45.51 -9.04
N THR A 6 28.66 45.82 -7.77
CA THR A 6 29.65 45.59 -6.72
C THR A 6 29.62 44.14 -6.25
N LEU A 7 30.77 43.64 -5.79
CA LEU A 7 30.89 42.29 -5.21
C LEU A 7 29.91 42.07 -4.04
N ILE A 8 29.66 43.11 -3.24
CA ILE A 8 28.76 43.06 -2.09
C ILE A 8 27.31 42.87 -2.54
N GLU A 9 26.85 43.61 -3.56
CA GLU A 9 25.49 43.46 -4.09
C GLU A 9 25.25 42.05 -4.62
N LEU A 10 26.22 41.45 -5.31
CA LEU A 10 26.11 40.07 -5.79
C LEU A 10 26.08 39.07 -4.62
N LEU A 11 26.93 39.27 -3.60
CA LEU A 11 27.00 38.41 -2.42
C LEU A 11 25.69 38.41 -1.61
N VAL A 12 25.06 39.56 -1.43
CA VAL A 12 23.78 39.67 -0.71
C VAL A 12 22.67 38.93 -1.46
N VAL A 13 22.63 39.05 -2.79
CA VAL A 13 21.61 38.38 -3.61
C VAL A 13 21.73 36.86 -3.52
N ILE A 14 22.94 36.31 -3.66
CA ILE A 14 23.13 34.86 -3.54
C ILE A 14 22.83 34.36 -2.11
N ALA A 15 23.13 35.16 -1.08
CA ALA A 15 22.81 34.82 0.30
C ALA A 15 21.28 34.74 0.52
N ILE A 16 20.53 35.71 -0.01
CA ILE A 16 19.06 35.69 0.05
C ILE A 16 18.50 34.48 -0.72
N ILE A 17 18.99 34.21 -1.94
CA ILE A 17 18.56 33.06 -2.73
C ILE A 17 18.85 31.74 -1.98
N ALA A 18 20.03 31.62 -1.36
CA ALA A 18 20.40 30.44 -0.58
C ALA A 18 19.45 30.21 0.61
N ILE A 19 19.09 31.28 1.35
CA ILE A 19 18.15 31.21 2.47
C ILE A 19 16.75 30.79 1.98
N LEU A 20 16.26 31.41 0.91
CA LEU A 20 14.94 31.09 0.35
C LEU A 20 14.90 29.66 -0.16
N ALA A 21 15.94 29.22 -0.87
CA ALA A 21 16.04 27.86 -1.38
C ALA A 21 16.10 26.82 -0.24
N ALA A 22 16.84 27.11 0.84
CA ALA A 22 16.95 26.22 2.01
C ALA A 22 15.60 25.94 2.69
N ILE A 23 14.69 26.93 2.73
CA ILE A 23 13.34 26.75 3.28
C ILE A 23 12.40 26.13 2.24
N LEU A 24 12.53 26.52 0.97
CA LEU A 24 11.62 26.08 -0.09
C LEU A 24 11.79 24.60 -0.45
N PHE A 25 13.02 24.07 -0.49
CA PHE A 25 13.27 22.67 -0.84
C PHE A 25 12.57 21.64 0.07
N PRO A 26 12.69 21.70 1.41
CA PRO A 26 12.01 20.73 2.29
C PRO A 26 10.48 20.87 2.27
N VAL A 27 9.96 22.07 2.03
CA VAL A 27 8.51 22.29 1.88
C VAL A 27 8.01 21.70 0.56
N PHE A 28 8.72 21.98 -0.54
CA PHE A 28 8.38 21.47 -1.86
C PHE A 28 8.44 19.93 -1.92
N ALA A 29 9.44 19.32 -1.29
CA ALA A 29 9.56 17.87 -1.19
C ALA A 29 8.34 17.24 -0.50
N ARG A 30 7.90 17.80 0.64
CA ARG A 30 6.70 17.35 1.37
C ARG A 30 5.42 17.54 0.57
N ALA A 31 5.26 18.69 -0.10
CA ALA A 31 4.11 18.98 -0.94
C ALA A 31 4.02 17.99 -2.12
N ARG A 32 5.16 17.71 -2.77
CA ARG A 32 5.25 16.71 -3.85
C ARG A 32 4.87 15.31 -3.36
N GLU A 33 5.33 14.92 -2.17
CA GLU A 33 4.96 13.61 -1.60
C GLU A 33 3.48 13.55 -1.24
N LYS A 34 2.88 14.63 -0.71
CA LYS A 34 1.43 14.68 -0.48
C LYS A 34 0.61 14.52 -1.76
N ALA A 35 1.07 15.08 -2.88
CA ALA A 35 0.44 14.85 -4.17
C ALA A 35 0.53 13.37 -4.60
N ARG A 36 1.69 12.74 -4.46
CA ARG A 36 1.87 11.31 -4.76
C ARG A 36 1.07 10.39 -3.84
N GLN A 37 1.02 10.71 -2.55
CA GLN A 37 0.16 10.04 -1.58
C GLN A 37 -1.31 10.08 -2.03
N SER A 38 -1.79 11.21 -2.52
CA SER A 38 -3.18 11.35 -3.02
C SER A 38 -3.43 10.48 -4.26
N THR A 39 -2.46 10.41 -5.18
CA THR A 39 -2.53 9.48 -6.32
C THR A 39 -2.54 8.03 -5.84
N CYS A 40 -1.67 7.66 -4.90
CA CYS A 40 -1.60 6.31 -4.35
C CYS A 40 -2.91 5.91 -3.66
N LEU A 41 -3.51 6.80 -2.87
CA LEU A 41 -4.82 6.58 -2.25
C LEU A 41 -5.92 6.34 -3.29
N SER A 42 -5.89 7.07 -4.41
CA SER A 42 -6.80 6.86 -5.53
C SER A 42 -6.59 5.50 -6.21
N ASN A 43 -5.33 5.09 -6.39
CA ASN A 43 -4.99 3.77 -6.93
C ASN A 43 -5.55 2.65 -6.05
N VAL A 44 -5.29 2.72 -4.74
CA VAL A 44 -5.81 1.77 -3.74
C VAL A 44 -7.33 1.67 -3.84
N LYS A 45 -8.03 2.82 -3.86
CA LYS A 45 -9.49 2.84 -3.98
C LYS A 45 -9.98 2.15 -5.25
N GLN A 46 -9.36 2.45 -6.40
CA GLN A 46 -9.75 1.85 -7.69
C GLN A 46 -9.52 0.34 -7.70
N ILE A 47 -8.40 -0.13 -7.13
CA ILE A 47 -8.12 -1.56 -7.02
C ILE A 47 -9.07 -2.24 -6.04
N SER A 48 -9.36 -1.64 -4.88
CA SER A 48 -10.35 -2.15 -3.92
C SER A 48 -11.72 -2.31 -4.56
N LEU A 49 -12.18 -1.30 -5.29
CA LEU A 49 -13.45 -1.39 -6.01
C LEU A 49 -13.42 -2.49 -7.08
N GLY A 50 -12.32 -2.64 -7.82
CA GLY A 50 -12.17 -3.73 -8.79
C GLY A 50 -12.20 -5.13 -8.16
N LEU A 51 -11.63 -5.28 -6.96
CA LEU A 51 -11.74 -6.52 -6.19
C LEU A 51 -13.16 -6.75 -5.65
N VAL A 52 -13.86 -5.70 -5.24
CA VAL A 52 -15.27 -5.80 -4.83
C VAL A 52 -16.16 -6.20 -6.00
N MET A 53 -15.93 -5.66 -7.20
CA MET A 53 -16.62 -6.08 -8.41
C MET A 53 -16.32 -7.54 -8.76
N TYR A 54 -15.06 -7.98 -8.65
CA TYR A 54 -14.71 -9.39 -8.81
C TYR A 54 -15.51 -10.28 -7.84
N MET A 55 -15.59 -9.91 -6.56
CA MET A 55 -16.34 -10.71 -5.58
C MET A 55 -17.82 -10.86 -5.96
N GLN A 56 -18.44 -9.80 -6.48
CA GLN A 56 -19.83 -9.84 -6.94
C GLN A 56 -20.06 -10.83 -8.09
N ASP A 57 -19.08 -10.98 -8.98
CA ASP A 57 -19.15 -11.88 -10.12
C ASP A 57 -18.74 -13.34 -9.79
N TYR A 58 -18.07 -13.56 -8.65
CA TYR A 58 -17.45 -14.84 -8.27
C TYR A 58 -17.82 -15.29 -6.84
N ASP A 59 -19.12 -15.48 -6.59
CA ASP A 59 -19.68 -16.10 -5.37
C ASP A 59 -19.18 -15.49 -4.04
N ASP A 60 -19.05 -14.16 -3.98
CA ASP A 60 -18.59 -13.41 -2.80
C ASP A 60 -17.20 -13.86 -2.29
N SER A 61 -16.38 -14.40 -3.20
CA SER A 61 -15.06 -14.93 -2.88
C SER A 61 -13.94 -14.06 -3.47
N LEU A 62 -12.87 -13.87 -2.70
CA LEU A 62 -11.67 -13.19 -3.20
C LEU A 62 -10.81 -14.13 -4.03
N PRO A 63 -10.08 -13.59 -5.03
CA PRO A 63 -9.10 -14.38 -5.74
C PRO A 63 -7.93 -14.73 -4.82
N GLN A 64 -7.31 -15.89 -5.04
CA GLN A 64 -6.09 -16.26 -4.34
C GLN A 64 -5.01 -15.18 -4.49
N THR A 65 -4.22 -14.94 -3.43
CA THR A 65 -3.11 -13.97 -3.49
C THR A 65 -2.07 -14.39 -4.52
N TYR A 66 -1.67 -15.65 -4.49
CA TYR A 66 -0.75 -16.23 -5.45
C TYR A 66 -0.93 -17.75 -5.61
N TYR A 67 -0.33 -18.32 -6.66
CA TYR A 67 -0.28 -19.76 -6.92
C TYR A 67 1.09 -20.19 -7.48
N TYR A 68 1.61 -21.36 -7.08
CA TYR A 68 2.85 -21.91 -7.63
C TYR A 68 2.60 -22.82 -8.83
N ARG A 69 3.05 -22.41 -10.03
CA ARG A 69 2.93 -23.23 -11.25
C ARG A 69 4.15 -24.15 -11.43
N GLY A 70 4.29 -25.14 -10.54
CA GLY A 70 5.30 -26.21 -10.67
C GLY A 70 6.77 -25.75 -10.61
N GLY A 71 7.04 -24.53 -10.10
CA GLY A 71 8.37 -23.95 -9.94
C GLY A 71 8.46 -23.04 -8.71
N SER A 72 9.63 -22.43 -8.50
CA SER A 72 9.93 -21.64 -7.27
C SER A 72 9.37 -20.21 -7.28
N THR A 73 8.85 -19.74 -8.41
CA THR A 73 8.33 -18.36 -8.56
C THR A 73 6.81 -18.36 -8.44
N PRO A 74 6.22 -17.64 -7.47
CA PRO A 74 4.77 -17.55 -7.33
C PRO A 74 4.16 -16.71 -8.45
N LEU A 75 3.01 -17.14 -8.96
CA LEU A 75 2.15 -16.33 -9.80
C LEU A 75 1.24 -15.49 -8.92
N ILE A 76 1.37 -14.16 -8.97
CA ILE A 76 0.49 -13.25 -8.23
C ILE A 76 -0.86 -13.18 -8.96
N THR A 77 -1.85 -13.88 -8.44
CA THR A 77 -3.11 -14.16 -9.15
C THR A 77 -4.16 -13.07 -8.95
N TRP A 78 -4.22 -12.45 -7.77
CA TRP A 78 -5.26 -11.46 -7.49
C TRP A 78 -5.20 -10.22 -8.41
N THR A 79 -4.01 -9.85 -8.88
CA THR A 79 -3.84 -8.75 -9.83
C THR A 79 -4.40 -9.11 -11.20
N LEU A 80 -4.27 -10.36 -11.63
CA LEU A 80 -4.84 -10.86 -12.89
C LEU A 80 -6.37 -10.89 -12.84
N PHE A 81 -6.93 -11.28 -11.70
CA PHE A 81 -8.38 -11.40 -11.52
C PHE A 81 -9.07 -10.06 -11.28
N SER A 82 -8.40 -9.09 -10.65
CA SER A 82 -8.93 -7.72 -10.51
C SER A 82 -8.76 -6.89 -11.80
N TYR A 83 -7.79 -7.22 -12.66
CA TYR A 83 -7.48 -6.42 -13.84
C TYR A 83 -8.66 -6.16 -14.80
N PRO A 84 -9.55 -7.12 -15.12
CA PRO A 84 -10.71 -6.87 -15.98
C PRO A 84 -11.61 -5.72 -15.49
N TYR A 85 -11.63 -5.46 -14.18
CA TYR A 85 -12.42 -4.38 -13.57
C TYR A 85 -11.63 -3.07 -13.44
N VAL A 86 -10.31 -3.15 -13.29
CA VAL A 86 -9.42 -1.99 -13.10
C VAL A 86 -8.94 -1.41 -14.45
N MET A 87 -8.67 -2.29 -15.42
CA MET A 87 -8.22 -2.00 -16.81
C MET A 87 -7.00 -1.08 -16.94
N ASN A 88 -6.19 -0.93 -15.88
CA ASN A 88 -4.99 -0.11 -15.89
C ASN A 88 -3.90 -0.67 -14.97
N TRP A 89 -2.86 -1.25 -15.57
CA TRP A 89 -1.72 -1.82 -14.85
C TRP A 89 -0.89 -0.80 -14.07
N GLN A 90 -0.91 0.49 -14.46
CA GLN A 90 -0.16 1.53 -13.76
C GLN A 90 -0.70 1.78 -12.34
N LEU A 91 -1.97 1.46 -12.10
CA LEU A 91 -2.58 1.63 -10.78
C LEU A 91 -1.99 0.69 -9.74
N TYR A 92 -1.41 -0.45 -10.15
CA TYR A 92 -0.79 -1.41 -9.24
C TYR A 92 0.59 -0.99 -8.73
N SER A 93 1.13 0.12 -9.26
CA SER A 93 2.38 0.70 -8.78
C SER A 93 2.13 1.99 -8.00
N CYS A 94 2.83 2.11 -6.88
CA CYS A 94 2.79 3.29 -6.04
C CYS A 94 3.77 4.34 -6.57
N PRO A 95 3.33 5.59 -6.82
CA PRO A 95 4.20 6.65 -7.34
C PRO A 95 5.32 7.09 -6.37
N SER A 96 5.21 6.70 -5.10
CA SER A 96 6.21 6.94 -4.05
C SER A 96 7.09 5.72 -3.75
N ALA A 97 6.82 4.56 -4.38
CA ALA A 97 7.70 3.42 -4.25
C ALA A 97 9.10 3.78 -4.79
N GLY A 98 10.12 3.58 -3.95
CA GLY A 98 11.50 3.72 -4.37
C GLY A 98 11.76 2.70 -5.48
N ARG A 99 12.48 3.08 -6.53
CA ARG A 99 12.74 2.16 -7.65
C ARG A 99 13.80 1.13 -7.25
N SER A 100 13.49 0.17 -6.39
CA SER A 100 14.33 -1.00 -6.16
C SER A 100 14.19 -1.98 -7.34
N SER A 101 15.26 -2.70 -7.66
CA SER A 101 15.29 -3.75 -8.69
C SER A 101 14.59 -5.05 -8.27
N SER A 102 14.06 -5.13 -7.04
CA SER A 102 13.54 -6.36 -6.43
C SER A 102 12.03 -6.38 -6.23
N THR A 103 11.30 -5.35 -6.64
CA THR A 103 9.82 -5.39 -6.67
C THR A 103 9.37 -6.52 -7.60
N TYR A 104 8.50 -7.41 -7.10
CA TYR A 104 7.94 -8.44 -7.98
C TYR A 104 7.17 -7.75 -9.10
N SER A 105 7.48 -8.13 -10.34
CA SER A 105 6.57 -7.87 -11.45
C SER A 105 5.34 -8.71 -11.21
N ALA A 106 4.13 -8.17 -11.39
CA ALA A 106 3.00 -9.04 -11.65
C ALA A 106 3.43 -9.91 -12.84
N ASN A 107 3.61 -11.22 -12.62
CA ASN A 107 4.34 -12.10 -13.54
C ASN A 107 3.65 -12.26 -14.92
N HIS A 108 2.49 -11.62 -15.13
CA HIS A 108 1.87 -11.42 -16.44
C HIS A 108 1.18 -10.06 -16.54
N THR A 109 1.91 -8.96 -16.38
CA THR A 109 1.54 -7.81 -17.22
C THR A 109 1.62 -8.26 -18.69
N PRO A 110 0.71 -7.82 -19.57
CA PRO A 110 0.87 -8.02 -21.01
C PRO A 110 2.31 -7.70 -21.40
N PRO A 111 2.97 -8.48 -22.29
CA PRO A 111 4.38 -8.30 -22.65
C PRO A 111 4.74 -6.90 -23.16
N THR A 112 3.74 -6.05 -23.44
CA THR A 112 3.85 -4.65 -23.82
C THR A 112 3.89 -3.66 -22.65
N THR A 113 3.64 -4.12 -21.41
CA THR A 113 3.68 -3.28 -20.21
C THR A 113 5.03 -3.51 -19.54
N PRO A 114 5.89 -2.50 -19.42
CA PRO A 114 7.16 -2.65 -18.72
C PRO A 114 6.86 -3.09 -17.29
N SER A 115 7.21 -4.34 -16.95
CA SER A 115 7.24 -4.91 -15.59
C SER A 115 6.51 -4.07 -14.55
N ALA A 116 5.17 -4.07 -14.59
CA ALA A 116 4.41 -3.25 -13.65
C ALA A 116 4.70 -3.80 -12.26
N LYS A 117 5.41 -2.96 -11.50
CA LYS A 117 5.79 -3.23 -10.13
C LYS A 117 4.52 -3.27 -9.31
N LEU A 118 4.46 -4.25 -8.41
CA LEU A 118 3.37 -4.35 -7.48
C LEU A 118 3.78 -3.80 -6.13
N ASP A 119 3.13 -2.70 -5.75
CA ASP A 119 3.38 -1.96 -4.50
C ASP A 119 2.16 -2.01 -3.56
N TYR A 120 1.27 -2.99 -3.77
CA TYR A 120 0.06 -3.21 -2.97
C TYR A 120 -0.11 -4.68 -2.63
N GLY A 121 -0.56 -4.97 -1.43
CA GLY A 121 -0.76 -6.33 -0.94
C GLY A 121 -2.23 -6.61 -0.65
N LEU A 122 -2.74 -7.72 -1.16
CA LEU A 122 -4.08 -8.22 -0.84
C LEU A 122 -4.06 -8.92 0.52
N ASN A 123 -5.13 -8.79 1.29
CA ASN A 123 -5.28 -9.48 2.56
C ASN A 123 -5.34 -11.00 2.37
N ALA A 124 -4.25 -11.70 2.73
CA ALA A 124 -4.15 -13.14 2.52
C ALA A 124 -5.14 -13.94 3.37
N HIS A 125 -5.67 -13.40 4.48
CA HIS A 125 -6.62 -14.16 5.29
C HIS A 125 -8.00 -14.19 4.65
N LEU A 126 -8.38 -13.13 3.97
CA LEU A 126 -9.63 -13.10 3.20
C LEU A 126 -9.48 -13.90 1.90
N ALA A 127 -8.27 -13.94 1.32
CA ALA A 127 -8.01 -14.42 -0.03
C ALA A 127 -7.34 -15.82 -0.13
N SER A 128 -6.71 -16.34 0.92
CA SER A 128 -5.85 -17.53 0.82
C SER A 128 -6.53 -18.83 1.29
N PRO A 129 -6.55 -19.88 0.44
CA PRO A 129 -6.96 -21.22 0.83
C PRO A 129 -5.85 -22.03 1.52
N TYR A 130 -4.62 -21.53 1.64
CA TYR A 130 -3.57 -22.20 2.44
C TYR A 130 -3.94 -22.31 3.93
N HIS A 131 -4.96 -21.55 4.38
CA HIS A 131 -5.54 -21.61 5.72
C HIS A 131 -6.90 -22.31 5.78
N GLY A 132 -7.32 -22.97 4.70
CA GLY A 132 -8.45 -23.90 4.70
C GLY A 132 -9.83 -23.32 4.36
N GLN A 133 -10.02 -22.00 4.26
CA GLN A 133 -11.29 -21.39 3.83
C GLN A 133 -11.05 -20.05 3.14
N ALA A 134 -11.64 -19.86 1.94
CA ALA A 134 -11.92 -18.51 1.44
C ALA A 134 -13.14 -18.01 2.21
N TYR A 135 -13.03 -16.85 2.86
CA TYR A 135 -14.16 -16.30 3.61
C TYR A 135 -15.17 -15.69 2.64
N SER A 136 -16.43 -16.06 2.81
CA SER A 136 -17.52 -15.34 2.18
C SER A 136 -17.67 -13.99 2.88
N LEU A 137 -17.95 -12.94 2.10
CA LEU A 137 -18.26 -11.59 2.58
C LEU A 137 -19.36 -11.59 3.66
N ALA A 138 -20.32 -12.51 3.57
CA ALA A 138 -21.39 -12.66 4.57
C ALA A 138 -20.86 -13.00 5.98
N GLN A 139 -19.64 -13.51 6.08
CA GLN A 139 -18.98 -13.84 7.35
C GLN A 139 -18.23 -12.62 7.94
N VAL A 140 -18.06 -11.53 7.18
CA VAL A 140 -17.34 -10.33 7.63
C VAL A 140 -18.28 -9.38 8.35
N LYS A 141 -18.13 -9.30 9.67
CA LYS A 141 -18.99 -8.48 10.54
C LYS A 141 -18.82 -6.97 10.38
N TYR A 142 -17.62 -6.49 10.05
CA TYR A 142 -17.33 -5.05 9.92
C TYR A 142 -16.57 -4.70 8.62
N PRO A 143 -17.22 -4.73 7.44
CA PRO A 143 -16.56 -4.49 6.15
C PRO A 143 -15.85 -3.13 6.05
N ALA A 144 -16.39 -2.08 6.67
CA ALA A 144 -15.79 -0.74 6.72
C ALA A 144 -14.57 -0.64 7.66
N GLN A 145 -14.27 -1.68 8.44
CA GLN A 145 -13.06 -1.73 9.26
C GLN A 145 -12.08 -2.78 8.75
N THR A 146 -12.52 -3.67 7.85
CA THR A 146 -11.69 -4.73 7.29
C THR A 146 -10.83 -4.24 6.13
N ILE A 147 -9.51 -4.25 6.34
CA ILE A 147 -8.54 -3.96 5.28
C ILE A 147 -8.61 -5.08 4.25
N LEU A 148 -8.95 -4.72 3.03
CA LEU A 148 -8.91 -5.59 1.87
C LEU A 148 -7.52 -5.57 1.21
N ILE A 149 -6.98 -4.38 1.01
CA ILE A 149 -5.69 -4.16 0.34
C ILE A 149 -4.96 -3.01 1.03
N ALA A 150 -3.64 -3.00 1.02
CA ALA A 150 -2.87 -1.86 1.52
C ALA A 150 -1.61 -1.63 0.71
N ASP A 151 -1.05 -0.42 0.82
CA ASP A 151 0.33 -0.14 0.44
C ASP A 151 1.24 -1.24 0.99
N CYS A 152 2.02 -1.85 0.11
CA CYS A 152 2.88 -2.97 0.43
C CYS A 152 4.24 -2.82 -0.27
N GLY A 153 5.32 -3.08 0.46
CA GLY A 153 6.68 -3.04 -0.09
C GLY A 153 7.43 -4.33 0.18
N ARG A 154 8.32 -4.72 -0.74
CA ARG A 154 9.30 -5.78 -0.45
C ARG A 154 10.27 -5.27 0.61
N ALA A 155 10.53 -6.11 1.62
CA ALA A 155 11.27 -5.72 2.83
C ALA A 155 12.68 -5.15 2.56
N GLU A 156 13.28 -5.46 1.41
CA GLU A 156 14.60 -4.96 0.99
C GLU A 156 14.70 -3.42 0.90
N GLU A 157 13.59 -2.69 0.84
CA GLU A 157 13.57 -1.22 0.86
C GLU A 157 13.73 -0.61 2.27
N THR A 158 13.68 -1.43 3.31
CA THR A 158 13.93 -1.00 4.68
C THR A 158 15.25 -1.61 5.15
N THR A 159 16.14 -0.81 5.73
CA THR A 159 17.41 -1.30 6.34
C THR A 159 17.18 -2.20 7.55
N THR A 160 15.92 -2.46 7.88
CA THR A 160 15.48 -2.92 9.18
C THR A 160 14.98 -4.37 9.14
N TYR A 161 14.44 -4.90 8.03
CA TYR A 161 13.84 -6.25 8.04
C TYR A 161 13.87 -6.98 6.67
N ASN A 162 14.11 -8.30 6.69
CA ASN A 162 14.03 -9.24 5.56
C ASN A 162 12.75 -10.11 5.66
N GLY A 163 11.98 -10.28 4.57
CA GLY A 163 10.93 -11.33 4.45
C GLY A 163 9.50 -10.93 4.05
N SER A 164 9.19 -9.64 3.91
CA SER A 164 7.89 -9.14 3.41
C SER A 164 7.77 -9.23 1.88
N ASN A 165 6.62 -9.72 1.42
CA ASN A 165 6.25 -9.92 0.01
C ASN A 165 5.34 -8.77 -0.45
N SER A 166 5.70 -8.07 -1.54
CA SER A 166 4.98 -6.87 -2.01
C SER A 166 3.58 -7.12 -2.60
N TRP A 167 3.01 -8.32 -2.44
CA TRP A 167 1.76 -8.76 -3.07
C TRP A 167 0.71 -9.31 -2.10
N GLU A 168 1.02 -9.43 -0.81
CA GLU A 168 0.07 -9.91 0.19
C GLU A 168 0.32 -9.33 1.60
N LEU A 169 -0.75 -9.24 2.38
CA LEU A 169 -0.72 -8.92 3.81
C LEU A 169 -0.91 -10.23 4.60
N TYR A 170 0.06 -10.61 5.42
CA TYR A 170 0.17 -11.95 6.02
C TYR A 170 0.49 -11.96 7.53
N ARG A 171 -0.10 -12.89 8.30
CA ARG A 171 -0.08 -12.94 9.78
C ARG A 171 1.29 -12.82 10.46
N THR A 172 2.35 -13.36 9.85
CA THR A 172 3.68 -13.46 10.51
C THR A 172 4.46 -12.16 10.53
N PHE A 173 3.96 -11.10 9.90
CA PHE A 173 4.69 -9.84 9.80
C PHE A 173 3.89 -8.67 10.40
N HIS A 174 4.48 -8.02 11.40
CA HIS A 174 3.99 -6.77 12.01
C HIS A 174 3.65 -5.72 10.93
N VAL A 175 2.66 -4.85 11.13
CA VAL A 175 2.20 -3.92 10.06
C VAL A 175 3.22 -2.91 9.58
N SER A 176 4.19 -2.54 10.41
CA SER A 176 5.35 -1.77 9.95
C SER A 176 6.25 -2.54 8.96
N ARG A 177 6.09 -3.86 8.86
CA ARG A 177 6.76 -4.75 7.89
C ARG A 177 6.02 -4.80 6.54
N PHE A 178 4.74 -4.40 6.50
CA PHE A 178 3.95 -4.36 5.26
C PHE A 178 3.79 -2.97 4.71
N ILE A 179 3.47 -1.99 5.56
CA ILE A 179 3.13 -0.64 5.14
C ILE A 179 4.42 0.17 5.07
N PRO A 180 4.95 0.43 3.87
CA PRO A 180 6.11 1.30 3.75
C PRO A 180 5.72 2.69 4.24
N ALA A 181 6.48 3.27 5.17
CA ALA A 181 6.29 4.64 5.69
C ALA A 181 6.46 5.74 4.62
N ARG A 182 6.44 5.38 3.34
CA ARG A 182 6.78 6.21 2.17
C ARG A 182 5.80 7.36 1.96
N HIS A 183 4.60 7.30 2.54
CA HIS A 183 3.60 8.37 2.49
C HIS A 183 3.56 9.17 3.79
N ASN A 184 4.61 9.97 4.02
CA ASN A 184 4.71 10.87 5.18
C ASN A 184 4.54 10.15 6.53
N GLY A 185 5.18 8.99 6.72
CA GLY A 185 5.13 8.25 7.98
C GLY A 185 3.92 7.31 8.13
N GLY A 186 3.23 7.01 7.03
CA GLY A 186 2.09 6.10 7.00
C GLY A 186 1.91 5.47 5.62
N GLY A 187 0.77 4.82 5.41
CA GLY A 187 0.39 4.25 4.12
C GLY A 187 -1.11 4.19 3.90
N ASN A 188 -1.50 3.94 2.66
CA ASN A 188 -2.88 3.93 2.22
C ASN A 188 -3.45 2.50 2.31
N MET A 189 -4.68 2.41 2.78
CA MET A 189 -5.42 1.16 2.94
C MET A 189 -6.74 1.27 2.21
N GLY A 190 -7.16 0.17 1.61
CA GLY A 190 -8.45 -0.02 1.00
C GLY A 190 -9.23 -1.07 1.78
N PHE A 191 -10.53 -0.82 1.96
CA PHE A 191 -11.40 -1.59 2.84
C PHE A 191 -12.40 -2.42 2.03
N LEU A 192 -13.01 -3.40 2.70
CA LEU A 192 -13.91 -4.35 2.07
C LEU A 192 -15.21 -3.70 1.57
N ASP A 193 -15.63 -2.58 2.16
CA ASP A 193 -16.74 -1.76 1.67
C ASP A 193 -16.37 -0.87 0.46
N GLY A 194 -15.12 -0.92 0.00
CA GLY A 194 -14.60 -0.18 -1.16
C GLY A 194 -14.09 1.23 -0.86
N HIS A 195 -14.12 1.72 0.39
CA HIS A 195 -13.46 2.98 0.71
C HIS A 195 -11.95 2.80 0.85
N ALA A 196 -11.21 3.91 0.80
CA ALA A 196 -9.78 3.93 1.05
C ALA A 196 -9.42 5.07 2.01
N LYS A 197 -8.48 4.83 2.91
CA LYS A 197 -8.04 5.79 3.93
C LYS A 197 -6.56 5.61 4.21
N TRP A 198 -5.89 6.73 4.47
CA TRP A 198 -4.50 6.75 4.91
C TRP A 198 -4.44 6.67 6.44
N TYR A 199 -3.48 5.90 6.95
CA TYR A 199 -3.18 5.79 8.37
C TYR A 199 -1.68 5.98 8.60
N THR A 200 -1.34 6.66 9.69
CA THR A 200 0.03 6.73 10.20
C THR A 200 0.50 5.36 10.65
N LEU A 201 1.81 5.12 10.62
CA LEU A 201 2.37 3.89 11.18
C LEU A 201 2.02 3.71 12.67
N GLN A 202 1.91 4.79 13.44
CA GLN A 202 1.58 4.70 14.86
C GLN A 202 0.12 4.28 15.10
N GLU A 203 -0.82 4.85 14.35
CA GLU A 203 -2.21 4.37 14.30
C GLU A 203 -2.26 2.91 13.85
N THR A 204 -1.25 2.47 13.10
CA THR A 204 -1.12 1.07 12.72
C THR A 204 -0.53 0.15 13.79
N THR A 205 0.35 0.65 14.64
CA THR A 205 1.11 -0.20 15.57
C THR A 205 0.64 -0.12 17.02
N GLY A 206 -0.39 0.70 17.30
CA GLY A 206 -0.85 0.99 18.66
C GLY A 206 0.17 1.76 19.50
N ASN A 207 -0.29 2.41 20.58
CA ASN A 207 0.56 3.22 21.47
C ASN A 207 1.23 2.43 22.62
N ASP A 208 0.87 1.16 22.80
CA ASP A 208 1.26 0.38 23.98
C ASP A 208 2.15 -0.83 23.62
N GLY A 209 2.68 -0.90 22.39
CA GLY A 209 3.23 -2.14 21.85
C GLY A 209 2.18 -3.25 21.68
N VAL A 210 0.90 -2.86 21.78
CA VAL A 210 -0.26 -3.67 21.44
C VAL A 210 -0.49 -3.42 19.97
N ASP A 211 -0.24 -4.45 19.17
CA ASP A 211 -0.47 -4.46 17.72
C ASP A 211 -1.85 -3.86 17.37
N PHE A 212 -2.11 -3.49 16.11
CA PHE A 212 -3.50 -3.58 15.61
C PHE A 212 -4.16 -4.81 16.22
N GLU A 213 -5.42 -4.76 16.65
CA GLU A 213 -6.10 -6.01 17.01
C GLU A 213 -6.20 -6.88 15.74
N TRP A 214 -5.15 -7.67 15.49
CA TRP A 214 -5.04 -8.78 14.55
C TRP A 214 -5.89 -9.96 15.04
N THR A 215 -6.94 -9.67 15.80
CA THR A 215 -7.71 -10.65 16.57
C THR A 215 -9.20 -10.45 16.36
N ILE A 216 -9.76 -11.46 15.67
CA ILE A 216 -10.89 -12.27 16.09
C ILE A 216 -11.99 -11.46 16.79
N ALA A 217 -13.15 -11.36 16.14
CA ALA A 217 -14.38 -11.00 16.83
C ALA A 217 -14.45 -11.69 18.22
N PRO A 218 -14.94 -11.04 19.29
CA PRO A 218 -15.04 -11.69 20.59
C PRO A 218 -16.19 -12.69 20.56
N THR A 219 -15.95 -13.86 19.97
CA THR A 219 -16.74 -15.07 20.15
C THR A 219 -15.80 -16.27 20.11
N PRO A 220 -15.93 -17.26 21.02
CA PRO A 220 -15.02 -18.42 21.09
C PRO A 220 -14.99 -19.33 19.85
N GLU A 221 -15.69 -18.99 18.76
CA GLU A 221 -16.01 -19.91 17.66
C GLU A 221 -15.86 -19.31 16.25
N SER A 222 -15.30 -18.11 16.05
CA SER A 222 -15.23 -17.48 14.70
C SER A 222 -13.81 -17.05 14.31
N HIS A 223 -13.35 -17.55 13.17
CA HIS A 223 -12.00 -17.38 12.65
C HIS A 223 -11.66 -15.94 12.17
N ASP A 224 -10.42 -15.54 12.48
CA ASP A 224 -9.55 -14.43 12.02
C ASP A 224 -10.02 -13.51 10.86
N ILE A 225 -10.61 -12.35 11.19
CA ILE A 225 -10.83 -11.23 10.26
C ILE A 225 -10.24 -9.95 10.84
N TYR A 226 -9.56 -9.17 10.01
CA TYR A 226 -8.82 -7.97 10.40
C TYR A 226 -9.73 -6.75 10.50
N PHE A 227 -9.53 -5.92 11.53
CA PHE A 227 -10.29 -4.68 11.70
C PHE A 227 -9.39 -3.53 12.16
N LEU A 228 -9.76 -2.31 11.75
CA LEU A 228 -9.26 -1.09 12.35
C LEU A 228 -10.21 -0.63 13.45
N ARG A 229 -9.73 -0.65 14.69
CA ARG A 229 -10.45 -0.02 15.80
C ARG A 229 -10.25 1.49 15.72
N ASP A 230 -11.33 2.22 15.53
CA ASP A 230 -11.33 3.67 15.70
C ASP A 230 -11.11 3.96 17.19
N GLY A 231 -10.22 4.90 17.54
CA GLY A 231 -9.98 5.34 18.91
C GLY A 231 -11.17 6.09 19.55
N SER A 232 -12.32 6.10 18.88
CA SER A 232 -13.57 6.68 19.38
C SER A 232 -14.56 5.60 19.83
N GLY A 233 -14.37 5.11 21.06
CA GLY A 233 -15.41 4.47 21.88
C GLY A 233 -15.85 3.07 21.49
#